data_AF-A0A847VXB4-F1
#
_entry.id   AF-A0A847VXB4-F1
#
_cell.length_a   1.000
_cell.length_b   1.000
_cell.length_c   1.000
_cell.angle_alpha   90.00
_cell.angle_beta   90.00
_cell.angle_gamma   90.00
#
_symmetry.space_group_name_H-M   'P 1'
#
loop_
_entity.id
_entity.type
_entity.pdbx_description
1 polymer ?
#
loop_
_entity_poly.entity_id
_entity_poly.type
_entity_poly.pdbx_seq_one_letter_code
_entity_poly.pdbx_strand_id
1 'polypeptide(L)'
;MIKKKFFSIGASLLLLSFVLLGGACSLKKPQAEIKEEKKINALMMLIEFERIEGILQWEKELDSRGLTALVEVRDEFLKLHPEVFKRLADKGYEIAGVYNQTPFWDMSYEEQYKHLKDAKDLVENITGKKMRVFGAQYFSYDETTLKAASDLGIEYVLGRGVSDVEANVYQPLEYSTKIISVSNVDVGEPMGRGSLCDYSLWARGAGADEFGQILDESIAKKPNDLILVSHSYLGGTRIEWWNEYERALNSSEIEWRGFSEWLEKQESISLPNAEIPRNTEVKYGKPIPEKAMEDYDPIPGLEEEKNHESSFSEELKCF
;
A
#
# COMPACT_ATOMS: atom_id res chain seq x y z
N MET A 1 19.67 -29.71 -99.02
CA MET A 1 19.21 -30.37 -97.78
C MET A 1 20.39 -30.93 -97.03
N ILE A 2 20.36 -30.73 -95.72
CA ILE A 2 21.47 -30.74 -94.75
C ILE A 2 22.24 -32.07 -94.71
N LYS A 3 23.57 -31.98 -94.67
CA LYS A 3 24.48 -32.85 -93.89
C LYS A 3 25.90 -32.26 -93.97
N LYS A 4 26.33 -31.58 -92.91
CA LYS A 4 27.77 -31.36 -92.65
C LYS A 4 28.17 -32.08 -91.39
N LYS A 5 29.21 -32.90 -91.57
CA LYS A 5 29.80 -33.87 -90.66
C LYS A 5 30.69 -33.20 -89.62
N PHE A 6 30.74 -33.85 -88.46
CA PHE A 6 31.90 -34.06 -87.58
C PHE A 6 33.25 -33.51 -88.05
N PHE A 7 33.93 -32.77 -87.17
CA PHE A 7 35.07 -33.25 -86.37
C PHE A 7 35.55 -32.09 -85.49
N SER A 8 35.99 -32.36 -84.26
CA SER A 8 37.27 -31.88 -83.71
C SER A 8 37.29 -31.91 -82.17
N ILE A 9 38.21 -32.73 -81.64
CA ILE A 9 39.17 -32.44 -80.55
C ILE A 9 38.54 -31.94 -79.24
N GLY A 10 38.66 -32.62 -78.10
CA GLY A 10 39.83 -33.31 -77.60
C GLY A 10 39.90 -32.95 -76.12
N ALA A 11 40.06 -33.97 -75.29
CA ALA A 11 40.07 -33.89 -73.85
C ALA A 11 41.12 -32.88 -73.32
N SER A 12 40.77 -32.15 -72.27
CA SER A 12 41.71 -31.96 -71.17
C SER A 12 40.98 -31.70 -69.86
N LEU A 13 41.36 -32.51 -68.87
CA LEU A 13 40.93 -32.55 -67.48
C LEU A 13 41.12 -31.19 -66.80
N LEU A 14 40.17 -30.84 -65.93
CA LEU A 14 40.49 -30.20 -64.65
C LEU A 14 39.46 -30.62 -63.61
N LEU A 15 39.88 -31.58 -62.78
CA LEU A 15 39.24 -31.94 -61.52
C LEU A 15 39.24 -30.73 -60.59
N LEU A 16 38.05 -30.27 -60.19
CA LEU A 16 37.85 -29.51 -58.96
C LEU A 16 36.82 -30.24 -58.12
N SER A 17 37.34 -31.14 -57.27
CA SER A 17 36.61 -31.69 -56.14
C SER A 17 36.42 -30.60 -55.08
N PHE A 18 35.25 -29.95 -55.07
CA PHE A 18 34.81 -29.15 -53.93
C PHE A 18 34.41 -30.10 -52.80
N VAL A 19 35.23 -30.16 -51.76
CA VAL A 19 34.88 -30.81 -50.49
C VAL A 19 33.77 -29.98 -49.85
N LEU A 20 32.58 -30.56 -49.77
CA LEU A 20 31.47 -30.07 -48.95
C LEU A 20 31.85 -30.21 -47.47
N LEU A 21 32.37 -29.14 -46.87
CA LEU A 21 32.30 -28.99 -45.41
C LEU A 21 30.86 -28.61 -45.05
N GLY A 22 30.11 -29.62 -44.61
CA GLY A 22 28.85 -29.45 -43.90
C GLY A 22 29.10 -28.82 -42.53
N GLY A 23 29.30 -27.50 -42.50
CA GLY A 23 29.15 -26.70 -41.29
C GLY A 23 27.68 -26.33 -41.17
N ALA A 24 26.93 -27.06 -40.36
CA ALA A 24 25.59 -26.65 -39.94
C ALA A 24 25.72 -25.35 -39.13
N CYS A 25 25.61 -24.21 -39.81
CA CYS A 25 25.31 -22.93 -39.18
C CYS A 25 23.90 -23.04 -38.59
N SER A 26 23.81 -23.58 -37.38
CA SER A 26 22.62 -23.53 -36.55
C SER A 26 22.43 -22.08 -36.13
N LEU A 27 21.73 -21.30 -36.96
CA LEU A 27 21.14 -20.02 -36.59
C LEU A 27 20.17 -20.30 -35.44
N LYS A 28 20.66 -20.25 -34.20
CA LYS A 28 19.80 -20.16 -33.02
C LYS A 28 18.96 -18.90 -33.21
N LYS A 29 17.66 -19.08 -33.46
CA LYS A 29 16.70 -17.99 -33.34
C LYS A 29 16.90 -17.35 -31.96
N PRO A 30 17.01 -16.02 -31.84
CA PRO A 30 16.99 -15.39 -30.54
C PRO A 30 15.66 -15.77 -29.89
N GLN A 31 15.73 -16.63 -28.87
CA GLN A 31 14.61 -16.87 -27.99
C GLN A 31 14.45 -15.56 -27.24
N ALA A 32 13.37 -14.83 -27.53
CA ALA A 32 13.02 -13.67 -26.73
C ALA A 32 12.90 -14.18 -25.29
N GLU A 33 13.79 -13.71 -24.41
CA GLU A 33 13.57 -13.82 -22.98
C GLU A 33 12.22 -13.14 -22.74
N ILE A 34 11.20 -13.94 -22.40
CA ILE A 34 9.98 -13.41 -21.83
C ILE A 34 10.42 -12.84 -20.50
N LYS A 35 10.71 -11.54 -20.50
CA LYS A 35 11.05 -10.80 -19.29
C LYS A 35 9.75 -10.75 -18.50
N GLU A 36 9.65 -11.63 -17.51
CA GLU A 36 8.49 -11.68 -16.63
C GLU A 36 8.29 -10.28 -16.05
N GLU A 37 7.10 -9.73 -16.25
CA GLU A 37 6.83 -8.36 -15.85
C GLU A 37 6.82 -8.30 -14.32
N LYS A 38 7.67 -7.44 -13.75
CA LYS A 38 7.81 -7.30 -12.31
C LYS A 38 6.48 -6.76 -11.75
N LYS A 39 5.86 -7.54 -10.89
CA LYS A 39 4.66 -7.11 -10.15
C LYS A 39 4.99 -6.07 -9.08
N ILE A 40 3.99 -5.25 -8.76
CA ILE A 40 4.06 -4.26 -7.69
C ILE A 40 4.03 -5.00 -6.33
N ASN A 41 4.98 -4.72 -5.44
CA ASN A 41 4.99 -5.24 -4.08
C ASN A 41 4.02 -4.41 -3.23
N ALA A 42 2.86 -4.96 -2.88
CA ALA A 42 1.81 -4.18 -2.23
C ALA A 42 1.42 -4.68 -0.85
N LEU A 43 1.10 -3.73 0.03
CA LEU A 43 0.54 -3.95 1.35
C LEU A 43 -0.84 -3.28 1.44
N MET A 44 -1.81 -4.01 1.97
CA MET A 44 -3.07 -3.42 2.42
C MET A 44 -2.89 -2.84 3.81
N MET A 45 -3.33 -1.60 4.00
CA MET A 45 -3.39 -0.94 5.30
C MET A 45 -4.83 -0.55 5.61
N LEU A 46 -5.31 -0.93 6.79
CA LEU A 46 -6.66 -0.64 7.27
C LEU A 46 -6.59 0.40 8.39
N ILE A 47 -7.46 1.40 8.34
CA ILE A 47 -7.62 2.42 9.38
C ILE A 47 -9.04 2.32 9.93
N GLU A 48 -9.19 1.98 11.21
CA GLU A 48 -10.51 1.87 11.85
C GLU A 48 -10.68 2.80 13.05
N PHE A 49 -11.71 3.63 12.97
CA PHE A 49 -12.02 4.64 13.97
C PHE A 49 -13.48 4.59 14.44
N GLU A 50 -14.39 3.98 13.70
CA GLU A 50 -15.83 4.10 13.90
C GLU A 50 -16.54 2.78 14.17
N ARG A 51 -16.32 1.73 13.35
CA ARG A 51 -17.23 0.57 13.26
C ARG A 51 -16.51 -0.74 13.00
N ILE A 52 -16.93 -1.82 13.68
CA ILE A 52 -16.16 -3.08 13.70
C ILE A 52 -16.44 -3.89 12.45
N GLU A 53 -17.62 -3.68 11.87
CA GLU A 53 -18.13 -4.37 10.69
C GLU A 53 -17.19 -4.21 9.50
N GLY A 54 -16.58 -3.03 9.34
CA GLY A 54 -15.56 -2.78 8.31
C GLY A 54 -14.34 -3.69 8.47
N ILE A 55 -13.79 -3.77 9.68
CA ILE A 55 -12.67 -4.67 10.00
C ILE A 55 -13.06 -6.14 9.80
N LEU A 56 -14.26 -6.55 10.22
CA LEU A 56 -14.71 -7.94 10.09
C LEU A 56 -14.91 -8.34 8.61
N GLN A 57 -15.41 -7.43 7.79
CA GLN A 57 -15.53 -7.66 6.35
C GLN A 57 -14.15 -7.75 5.70
N TRP A 58 -13.22 -6.84 6.01
CA TRP A 58 -11.85 -6.93 5.53
C TRP A 58 -11.14 -8.21 5.97
N GLU A 59 -11.28 -8.61 7.25
CA GLU A 59 -10.74 -9.86 7.78
C GLU A 59 -11.25 -11.06 6.96
N LYS A 60 -12.56 -11.17 6.75
CA LYS A 60 -13.17 -12.25 5.97
C LYS A 60 -12.58 -12.32 4.56
N GLU A 61 -12.48 -11.18 3.88
CA GLU A 61 -12.08 -11.12 2.49
C GLU A 61 -10.58 -11.38 2.30
N LEU A 62 -9.73 -10.84 3.17
CA LEU A 62 -8.29 -11.09 3.15
C LEU A 62 -7.97 -12.53 3.56
N ASP A 63 -8.62 -13.07 4.60
CA ASP A 63 -8.43 -14.46 5.03
C ASP A 63 -8.80 -15.44 3.91
N SER A 64 -9.89 -15.18 3.18
CA SER A 64 -10.30 -16.04 2.05
C SER A 64 -9.28 -16.09 0.91
N ARG A 65 -8.40 -15.07 0.84
CA ARG A 65 -7.31 -14.91 -0.13
C ARG A 65 -5.96 -15.34 0.45
N GLY A 66 -5.90 -15.76 1.72
CA GLY A 66 -4.66 -16.07 2.42
C GLY A 66 -3.76 -14.86 2.66
N LEU A 67 -4.35 -13.66 2.75
CA LEU A 67 -3.67 -12.39 2.94
C LEU A 67 -3.89 -11.85 4.37
N THR A 68 -2.99 -10.97 4.80
CA THR A 68 -3.17 -10.15 6.02
C THR A 68 -2.90 -8.68 5.69
N ALA A 69 -3.16 -7.79 6.65
CA ALA A 69 -2.97 -6.35 6.49
C ALA A 69 -2.21 -5.75 7.69
N LEU A 70 -1.72 -4.53 7.48
CA LEU A 70 -1.41 -3.61 8.58
C LEU A 70 -2.72 -2.96 9.03
N VAL A 71 -3.00 -2.97 10.33
CA VAL A 71 -4.24 -2.45 10.91
C VAL A 71 -3.90 -1.38 11.93
N GLU A 72 -4.19 -0.12 11.60
CA GLU A 72 -4.12 1.02 12.49
C GLU A 72 -5.50 1.28 13.08
N VAL A 73 -5.59 1.29 14.41
CA VAL A 73 -6.88 1.34 15.10
C VAL A 73 -6.82 2.19 16.35
N ARG A 74 -7.82 3.05 16.55
CA ARG A 74 -7.94 3.90 17.74
C ARG A 74 -7.96 3.10 19.04
N ASP A 75 -7.36 3.67 20.08
CA ASP A 75 -7.30 3.09 21.42
C ASP A 75 -8.67 2.68 21.97
N GLU A 76 -9.69 3.51 21.81
CA GLU A 76 -11.05 3.24 22.27
C GLU A 76 -11.61 1.97 21.61
N PHE A 77 -11.29 1.79 20.33
CA PHE A 77 -11.81 0.72 19.51
C PHE A 77 -11.08 -0.61 19.78
N LEU A 78 -9.77 -0.55 19.98
CA LEU A 78 -8.98 -1.64 20.54
C LEU A 78 -9.56 -2.16 21.86
N LYS A 79 -9.88 -1.24 22.79
CA LYS A 79 -10.45 -1.56 24.11
C LYS A 79 -11.87 -2.14 24.02
N LEU A 80 -12.66 -1.71 23.04
CA LEU A 80 -14.04 -2.17 22.87
C LEU A 80 -14.11 -3.58 22.25
N HIS A 81 -13.14 -3.93 21.40
CA HIS A 81 -13.11 -5.22 20.68
C HIS A 81 -11.78 -5.99 20.87
N PRO A 82 -11.30 -6.19 22.11
CA PRO A 82 -9.97 -6.73 22.35
C PRO A 82 -9.78 -8.15 21.79
N GLU A 83 -10.82 -8.98 21.85
CA GLU A 83 -10.80 -10.35 21.31
C GLU A 83 -10.67 -10.38 19.78
N VAL A 84 -11.21 -9.37 19.08
CA VAL A 84 -11.09 -9.27 17.62
C VAL A 84 -9.64 -8.94 17.26
N PHE A 85 -9.07 -7.90 17.86
CA PHE A 85 -7.70 -7.48 17.53
C PHE A 85 -6.65 -8.47 18.01
N LYS A 86 -6.89 -9.15 19.13
CA LYS A 86 -6.08 -10.29 19.54
C LYS A 86 -6.10 -11.41 18.50
N ARG A 87 -7.29 -11.80 18.01
CA ARG A 87 -7.44 -12.81 16.96
C ARG A 87 -6.73 -12.40 15.67
N LEU A 88 -6.89 -11.16 15.22
CA LEU A 88 -6.21 -10.63 14.04
C LEU A 88 -4.69 -10.73 14.18
N ALA A 89 -4.15 -10.30 15.32
CA ALA A 89 -2.72 -10.41 15.61
C ALA A 89 -2.23 -11.87 15.61
N ASP A 90 -3.01 -12.81 16.16
CA ASP A 90 -2.69 -14.24 16.16
C ASP A 90 -2.75 -14.87 14.75
N LYS A 91 -3.55 -14.30 13.83
CA LYS A 91 -3.57 -14.67 12.40
C LYS A 91 -2.43 -14.05 11.58
N GLY A 92 -1.68 -13.09 12.14
CA GLY A 92 -0.56 -12.44 11.45
C GLY A 92 -0.89 -11.09 10.81
N TYR A 93 -2.01 -10.46 11.17
CA TYR A 93 -2.22 -9.04 10.91
C TYR A 93 -1.28 -8.23 11.82
N GLU A 94 -0.66 -7.19 11.29
CA GLU A 94 0.16 -6.28 12.10
C GLU A 94 -0.75 -5.23 12.72
N ILE A 95 -0.84 -5.18 14.05
CA ILE A 95 -1.67 -4.20 14.76
C ILE A 95 -0.78 -3.01 15.16
N ALA A 96 -1.05 -1.85 14.59
CA ALA A 96 -0.38 -0.59 14.88
C ALA A 96 -1.14 0.21 15.94
N GLY A 97 -0.39 0.89 16.82
CA GLY A 97 -0.95 1.91 17.70
C GLY A 97 -1.06 3.25 16.98
N VAL A 98 -2.00 4.09 17.40
CA VAL A 98 -2.23 5.42 16.79
C VAL A 98 -2.60 6.47 17.82
N TYR A 99 -2.14 7.70 17.58
CA TYR A 99 -2.72 8.88 18.19
C TYR A 99 -3.30 9.81 17.11
N ASN A 100 -4.62 9.92 17.04
CA ASN A 100 -5.31 10.64 15.96
C ASN A 100 -6.03 11.93 16.38
N GLN A 101 -5.74 12.51 17.56
CA GLN A 101 -6.43 13.72 18.03
C GLN A 101 -5.82 15.02 17.50
N THR A 102 -4.47 15.11 17.50
CA THR A 102 -3.74 16.27 16.98
C THR A 102 -2.49 15.81 16.22
N PRO A 103 -2.01 16.58 15.22
CA PRO A 103 -0.77 16.24 14.55
C PRO A 103 0.41 16.38 15.51
N PHE A 104 1.45 15.60 15.29
CA PHE A 104 2.65 15.61 16.12
C PHE A 104 3.64 16.73 15.79
N TRP A 105 3.45 17.40 14.64
CA TRP A 105 4.22 18.59 14.32
C TRP A 105 4.05 19.61 15.45
N ASP A 106 5.16 19.97 16.08
CA ASP A 106 5.25 20.92 17.20
C ASP A 106 4.84 20.39 18.60
N MET A 107 4.47 19.11 18.72
CA MET A 107 4.21 18.48 20.03
C MET A 107 5.54 18.22 20.76
N SER A 108 5.58 18.43 22.07
CA SER A 108 6.82 18.24 22.85
C SER A 108 7.23 16.76 22.94
N TYR A 109 8.52 16.52 23.21
CA TYR A 109 9.05 15.17 23.39
C TYR A 109 8.29 14.37 24.47
N GLU A 110 8.02 14.98 25.62
CA GLU A 110 7.35 14.28 26.72
C GLU A 110 5.91 13.89 26.38
N GLU A 111 5.21 14.74 25.63
CA GLU A 111 3.85 14.45 25.15
C GLU A 111 3.86 13.35 24.09
N GLN A 112 4.70 13.46 23.06
CA GLN A 112 4.82 12.43 22.03
C GLN A 112 5.23 11.08 22.65
N TYR A 113 6.24 11.08 23.53
CA TYR A 113 6.69 9.87 24.23
C TYR A 113 5.56 9.22 25.02
N LYS A 114 4.78 10.03 25.76
CA LYS A 114 3.61 9.52 26.50
C LYS A 114 2.60 8.86 25.56
N HIS A 115 2.23 9.49 24.46
CA HIS A 115 1.25 8.94 23.52
C HIS A 115 1.75 7.67 22.83
N LEU A 116 3.02 7.64 22.38
CA LEU A 116 3.63 6.42 21.83
C LEU A 116 3.64 5.29 22.84
N LYS A 117 4.01 5.59 24.09
CA LYS A 117 4.09 4.60 25.15
C LYS A 117 2.70 4.06 25.52
N ASP A 118 1.70 4.92 25.66
CA ASP A 118 0.34 4.52 26.01
C ASP A 118 -0.26 3.61 24.91
N ALA A 119 -0.09 3.98 23.64
CA ALA A 119 -0.51 3.16 22.49
C ALA A 119 0.24 1.81 22.44
N LYS A 120 1.56 1.84 22.65
CA LYS A 120 2.41 0.64 22.73
C LYS A 120 1.91 -0.30 23.80
N ASP A 121 1.80 0.17 25.04
CA ASP A 121 1.37 -0.66 26.16
C ASP A 121 -0.03 -1.24 25.91
N LEU A 122 -0.94 -0.46 25.33
CA LEU A 122 -2.29 -0.94 25.02
C LEU A 122 -2.28 -2.07 23.98
N VAL A 123 -1.62 -1.86 22.84
CA VAL A 123 -1.54 -2.86 21.76
C VAL A 123 -0.89 -4.14 22.28
N GLU A 124 0.23 -4.03 23.00
CA GLU A 124 0.94 -5.20 23.53
C GLU A 124 0.12 -5.96 24.57
N ASN A 125 -0.62 -5.27 25.44
CA ASN A 125 -1.48 -5.90 26.43
C ASN A 125 -2.67 -6.64 25.80
N ILE A 126 -3.30 -6.09 24.77
CA ILE A 126 -4.45 -6.71 24.09
C ILE A 126 -4.00 -7.88 23.22
N THR A 127 -2.98 -7.68 22.40
CA THR A 127 -2.59 -8.66 21.38
C THR A 127 -1.66 -9.74 21.94
N GLY A 128 -0.89 -9.42 22.98
CA GLY A 128 0.23 -10.24 23.45
C GLY A 128 1.42 -10.27 22.48
N LYS A 129 1.45 -9.37 21.49
CA LYS A 129 2.54 -9.21 20.51
C LYS A 129 3.23 -7.87 20.73
N LYS A 130 4.51 -7.77 20.37
CA LYS A 130 5.24 -6.48 20.38
C LYS A 130 4.60 -5.53 19.38
N MET A 131 4.31 -4.29 19.77
CA MET A 131 3.89 -3.25 18.81
C MET A 131 5.12 -2.78 18.02
N ARG A 132 5.04 -2.89 16.68
CA ARG A 132 6.14 -2.52 15.78
C ARG A 132 5.92 -1.20 15.08
N VAL A 133 4.67 -0.84 14.82
CA VAL A 133 4.29 0.33 14.02
C VAL A 133 3.47 1.30 14.85
N PHE A 134 3.77 2.59 14.72
CA PHE A 134 2.99 3.67 15.30
C PHE A 134 2.59 4.69 14.22
N GLY A 135 1.33 5.12 14.25
CA GLY A 135 0.82 6.21 13.41
C GLY A 135 0.34 7.40 14.24
N ALA A 136 0.25 8.56 13.59
CA ALA A 136 -0.37 9.75 14.17
C ALA A 136 -1.26 10.44 13.13
N GLN A 137 -2.12 11.36 13.59
CA GLN A 137 -3.03 12.10 12.72
C GLN A 137 -2.31 12.67 11.49
N TYR A 138 -2.92 12.50 10.31
CA TYR A 138 -2.37 12.86 8.99
C TYR A 138 -1.04 12.21 8.62
N PHE A 139 -0.64 11.12 9.30
CA PHE A 139 0.69 10.53 9.23
C PHE A 139 1.79 11.53 9.59
N SER A 140 1.49 12.39 10.58
CA SER A 140 2.42 13.39 11.06
C SER A 140 3.52 12.75 11.91
N TYR A 141 4.76 13.14 11.65
CA TYR A 141 5.92 12.82 12.47
C TYR A 141 6.95 13.93 12.32
N ASP A 142 7.85 14.01 13.29
CA ASP A 142 9.05 14.82 13.23
C ASP A 142 10.22 14.11 13.92
N GLU A 143 11.35 14.80 14.07
CA GLU A 143 12.52 14.27 14.74
C GLU A 143 12.25 13.88 16.21
N THR A 144 11.38 14.63 16.88
CA THR A 144 10.93 14.32 18.24
C THR A 144 10.23 12.97 18.28
N THR A 145 9.40 12.68 17.27
CA THR A 145 8.70 11.39 17.12
C THR A 145 9.70 10.25 16.97
N LEU A 146 10.71 10.42 16.09
CA LEU A 146 11.72 9.39 15.83
C LEU A 146 12.56 9.10 17.07
N LYS A 147 12.94 10.15 17.82
CA LYS A 147 13.63 10.00 19.09
C LYS A 147 12.80 9.21 20.10
N ALA A 148 11.54 9.63 20.33
CA ALA A 148 10.66 8.98 21.28
C ALA A 148 10.38 7.51 20.91
N ALA A 149 10.14 7.22 19.63
CA ALA A 149 9.96 5.88 19.12
C ALA A 149 11.20 5.00 19.30
N SER A 150 12.39 5.56 19.07
CA SER A 150 13.67 4.86 19.25
C SER A 150 13.89 4.52 20.73
N ASP A 151 13.62 5.47 21.62
CA ASP A 151 13.71 5.31 23.07
C ASP A 151 12.73 4.23 23.61
N LEU A 152 11.60 4.01 22.91
CA LEU A 152 10.60 2.98 23.21
C LEU A 152 10.81 1.65 22.46
N GLY A 153 11.80 1.57 21.57
CA GLY A 153 12.06 0.39 20.75
C GLY A 153 10.95 0.06 19.72
N ILE A 154 10.19 1.07 19.30
CA ILE A 154 9.22 0.99 18.21
C ILE A 154 9.98 1.00 16.88
N GLU A 155 9.66 0.06 15.99
CA GLU A 155 10.46 -0.19 14.79
C GLU A 155 10.14 0.80 13.68
N TYR A 156 8.88 1.18 13.54
CA TYR A 156 8.39 2.01 12.45
C TYR A 156 7.45 3.10 12.93
N VAL A 157 7.61 4.29 12.39
CA VAL A 157 6.58 5.34 12.41
C VAL A 157 6.03 5.52 11.01
N LEU A 158 4.71 5.72 10.91
CA LEU A 158 4.07 6.03 9.64
C LEU A 158 4.26 7.52 9.31
N GLY A 159 4.63 7.79 8.07
CA GLY A 159 4.84 9.13 7.56
C GLY A 159 4.03 9.38 6.31
N ARG A 160 3.56 10.63 6.15
CA ARG A 160 2.86 11.07 4.94
C ARG A 160 3.76 10.86 3.72
N GLY A 161 3.18 10.39 2.62
CA GLY A 161 3.92 10.06 1.41
C GLY A 161 4.65 11.24 0.78
N VAL A 162 5.88 10.99 0.32
CA VAL A 162 6.80 11.98 -0.26
C VAL A 162 7.18 11.71 -1.71
N SER A 163 6.81 10.53 -2.23
CA SER A 163 7.26 10.02 -3.53
C SER A 163 6.09 9.64 -4.45
N ASP A 164 5.03 10.46 -4.43
CA ASP A 164 3.78 10.17 -5.14
C ASP A 164 3.27 8.78 -4.73
N VAL A 165 3.03 7.87 -5.68
CA VAL A 165 2.46 6.54 -5.41
C VAL A 165 3.46 5.58 -4.74
N GLU A 166 4.76 5.81 -4.88
CA GLU A 166 5.80 4.92 -4.32
C GLU A 166 5.84 5.01 -2.79
N ALA A 167 5.61 3.87 -2.12
CA ALA A 167 5.82 3.74 -0.69
C ALA A 167 7.29 3.48 -0.39
N ASN A 168 7.87 4.21 0.57
CA ASN A 168 9.30 4.13 0.88
C ASN A 168 9.53 3.84 2.35
N VAL A 169 10.59 3.07 2.65
CA VAL A 169 11.09 2.90 4.02
C VAL A 169 12.41 3.65 4.16
N TYR A 170 12.43 4.67 5.01
CA TYR A 170 13.65 5.40 5.33
C TYR A 170 14.22 4.93 6.67
N GLN A 171 15.53 4.74 6.71
CA GLN A 171 16.29 4.51 7.93
C GLN A 171 17.12 5.76 8.23
N PRO A 172 16.69 6.60 9.19
CA PRO A 172 17.52 7.69 9.70
C PRO A 172 18.82 7.12 10.28
N LEU A 173 19.95 7.81 10.10
CA LEU A 173 21.23 7.38 10.67
C LEU A 173 21.30 7.59 12.19
N GLU A 174 20.55 8.56 12.70
CA GLU A 174 20.56 9.01 14.09
C GLU A 174 19.62 8.19 15.00
N TYR A 175 18.66 7.46 14.40
CA TYR A 175 17.55 6.83 15.12
C TYR A 175 17.44 5.35 14.75
N SER A 176 17.04 4.51 15.70
CA SER A 176 16.81 3.07 15.43
C SER A 176 15.46 2.82 14.76
N THR A 177 14.50 3.73 14.96
CA THR A 177 13.20 3.71 14.30
C THR A 177 13.30 4.13 12.84
N LYS A 178 12.58 3.41 11.97
CA LYS A 178 12.42 3.69 10.55
C LYS A 178 11.12 4.46 10.26
N ILE A 179 11.07 5.13 9.12
CA ILE A 179 9.87 5.81 8.64
C ILE A 179 9.30 5.00 7.49
N ILE A 180 8.02 4.63 7.56
CA ILE A 180 7.25 4.12 6.43
C ILE A 180 6.52 5.32 5.82
N SER A 181 7.02 5.83 4.70
CA SER A 181 6.33 6.86 3.92
C SER A 181 5.28 6.17 3.04
N VAL A 182 4.00 6.37 3.36
CA VAL A 182 2.87 5.70 2.69
C VAL A 182 2.66 6.23 1.27
N SER A 183 1.96 5.47 0.41
CA SER A 183 1.63 5.93 -0.94
C SER A 183 0.71 7.16 -0.92
N ASN A 184 0.96 8.08 -1.84
CA ASN A 184 0.29 9.38 -1.97
C ASN A 184 -0.20 9.56 -3.40
N VAL A 185 -1.16 10.44 -3.60
CA VAL A 185 -1.62 10.86 -4.92
C VAL A 185 -1.80 12.36 -4.98
N ASP A 186 -1.46 12.91 -6.13
CA ASP A 186 -1.77 14.27 -6.53
C ASP A 186 -2.96 14.25 -7.49
N VAL A 187 -4.12 14.69 -7.01
CA VAL A 187 -5.36 14.72 -7.81
C VAL A 187 -5.67 16.11 -8.35
N GLY A 188 -4.67 17.01 -8.32
CA GLY A 188 -4.80 18.37 -8.85
C GLY A 188 -5.75 19.26 -8.05
N GLU A 189 -5.81 20.54 -8.40
CA GLU A 189 -6.71 21.48 -7.75
C GLU A 189 -8.18 21.21 -8.12
N PRO A 190 -9.14 21.34 -7.18
CA PRO A 190 -8.97 21.84 -5.81
C PRO A 190 -8.61 20.76 -4.76
N MET A 191 -8.52 19.49 -5.14
CA MET A 191 -8.36 18.37 -4.20
C MET A 191 -6.92 18.23 -3.65
N GLY A 192 -5.90 18.61 -4.40
CA GLY A 192 -4.50 18.60 -4.00
C GLY A 192 -3.95 17.20 -3.68
N ARG A 193 -3.02 17.12 -2.71
CA ARG A 193 -2.28 15.89 -2.37
C ARG A 193 -2.80 15.20 -1.12
N GLY A 194 -2.86 13.87 -1.16
CA GLY A 194 -3.19 13.07 0.01
C GLY A 194 -2.98 11.58 -0.22
N SER A 195 -2.89 10.82 0.88
CA SER A 195 -2.66 9.38 0.82
C SER A 195 -3.59 8.69 -0.18
N LEU A 196 -3.07 7.65 -0.85
CA LEU A 196 -3.86 6.81 -1.74
C LEU A 196 -4.84 5.98 -0.89
N CYS A 197 -5.98 6.59 -0.57
CA CYS A 197 -7.01 6.01 0.28
C CYS A 197 -8.39 6.58 0.00
N ASP A 198 -9.40 5.76 0.25
CA ASP A 198 -10.82 6.07 0.13
C ASP A 198 -11.20 7.37 0.85
N TYR A 199 -11.03 7.44 2.17
CA TYR A 199 -11.47 8.57 2.99
C TYR A 199 -10.81 9.88 2.59
N SER A 200 -9.51 9.86 2.27
CA SER A 200 -8.78 11.06 1.83
C SER A 200 -9.42 11.66 0.60
N LEU A 201 -9.82 10.83 -0.36
CA LEU A 201 -10.44 11.27 -1.61
C LEU A 201 -11.92 11.63 -1.40
N TRP A 202 -12.67 10.80 -0.69
CA TRP A 202 -14.06 11.07 -0.29
C TRP A 202 -14.19 12.42 0.44
N ALA A 203 -13.33 12.68 1.43
CA ALA A 203 -13.34 13.92 2.21
C ALA A 203 -13.05 15.16 1.36
N ARG A 204 -12.52 14.99 0.14
CA ARG A 204 -12.22 16.06 -0.81
C ARG A 204 -13.22 16.17 -1.95
N GLY A 205 -14.28 15.38 -1.92
CA GLY A 205 -15.38 15.42 -2.89
C GLY A 205 -15.38 14.26 -3.87
N ALA A 206 -14.39 13.36 -3.84
CA ALA A 206 -14.32 12.30 -4.84
C ALA A 206 -15.32 11.16 -4.58
N GLY A 207 -15.86 10.61 -5.66
CA GLY A 207 -16.68 9.39 -5.65
C GLY A 207 -15.85 8.09 -5.74
N ALA A 208 -16.51 6.95 -5.56
CA ALA A 208 -15.87 5.63 -5.70
C ALA A 208 -15.32 5.39 -7.13
N ASP A 209 -16.06 5.79 -8.17
CA ASP A 209 -15.60 5.65 -9.56
C ASP A 209 -14.32 6.47 -9.83
N GLU A 210 -14.21 7.67 -9.25
CA GLU A 210 -13.01 8.51 -9.38
C GLU A 210 -11.84 7.92 -8.59
N PHE A 211 -12.09 7.40 -7.39
CA PHE A 211 -11.09 6.63 -6.65
C PHE A 211 -10.59 5.44 -7.48
N GLY A 212 -11.48 4.74 -8.16
CA GLY A 212 -11.16 3.68 -9.11
C GLY A 212 -10.20 4.09 -10.21
N GLN A 213 -10.48 5.22 -10.85
CA GLN A 213 -9.61 5.78 -11.90
C GLN A 213 -8.23 6.13 -11.34
N ILE A 214 -8.18 6.76 -10.16
CA ILE A 214 -6.94 7.11 -9.48
C ILE A 214 -6.13 5.86 -9.12
N LEU A 215 -6.79 4.77 -8.71
CA LEU A 215 -6.13 3.48 -8.46
C LEU A 215 -5.54 2.91 -9.75
N ASP A 216 -6.31 2.89 -10.83
CA ASP A 216 -5.85 2.37 -12.11
C ASP A 216 -4.64 3.19 -12.64
N GLU A 217 -4.69 4.51 -12.53
CA GLU A 217 -3.58 5.41 -12.86
C GLU A 217 -2.35 5.17 -11.97
N SER A 218 -2.56 4.93 -10.67
CA SER A 218 -1.50 4.64 -9.71
C SER A 218 -0.79 3.31 -10.02
N ILE A 219 -1.56 2.27 -10.35
CA ILE A 219 -1.03 0.97 -10.78
C ILE A 219 -0.28 1.12 -12.11
N ALA A 220 -0.82 1.91 -13.05
CA ALA A 220 -0.18 2.15 -14.35
C ALA A 220 1.19 2.85 -14.26
N LYS A 221 1.46 3.57 -13.17
CA LYS A 221 2.80 4.14 -12.87
C LYS A 221 3.84 3.07 -12.53
N LYS A 222 3.42 1.84 -12.22
CA LYS A 222 4.28 0.69 -11.86
C LYS A 222 5.29 1.01 -10.75
N PRO A 223 4.84 1.50 -9.58
CA PRO A 223 5.71 1.65 -8.41
C PRO A 223 6.33 0.30 -8.05
N ASN A 224 7.52 0.31 -7.42
CA ASN A 224 8.07 -0.94 -6.88
C ASN A 224 7.26 -1.39 -5.67
N ASP A 225 6.97 -0.43 -4.78
CA ASP A 225 6.28 -0.65 -3.53
C ASP A 225 5.04 0.25 -3.40
N LEU A 226 3.91 -0.34 -2.99
CA LEU A 226 2.62 0.34 -2.84
C LEU A 226 2.01 0.02 -1.48
N ILE A 227 1.52 1.03 -0.78
CA ILE A 227 0.61 0.84 0.36
C ILE A 227 -0.75 1.40 -0.05
N LEU A 228 -1.73 0.52 -0.24
CA LEU A 228 -3.11 0.94 -0.45
C LEU A 228 -3.81 1.00 0.90
N VAL A 229 -4.34 2.16 1.24
CA VAL A 229 -5.02 2.38 2.52
C VAL A 229 -6.54 2.33 2.32
N SER A 230 -7.25 1.66 3.22
CA SER A 230 -8.70 1.75 3.36
C SER A 230 -9.06 2.19 4.77
N HIS A 231 -9.93 3.18 4.88
CA HIS A 231 -10.68 3.38 6.11
C HIS A 231 -11.76 2.31 6.14
N SER A 232 -11.63 1.34 7.05
CA SER A 232 -12.42 0.12 6.98
C SER A 232 -13.92 0.38 7.16
N TYR A 233 -14.31 1.44 7.86
CA TYR A 233 -15.71 1.88 7.96
C TYR A 233 -16.28 2.47 6.67
N LEU A 234 -15.45 2.79 5.66
CA LEU A 234 -15.87 3.20 4.31
C LEU A 234 -15.66 2.05 3.32
N GLY A 235 -14.40 1.74 2.99
CA GLY A 235 -14.06 0.73 2.00
C GLY A 235 -14.45 -0.69 2.39
N GLY A 236 -14.62 -0.99 3.68
CA GLY A 236 -15.08 -2.28 4.19
C GLY A 236 -16.59 -2.35 4.46
N THR A 237 -17.36 -1.29 4.21
CA THR A 237 -18.82 -1.30 4.49
C THR A 237 -19.69 -0.79 3.36
N ARG A 238 -19.18 0.04 2.44
CA ARG A 238 -19.95 0.64 1.35
C ARG A 238 -19.64 -0.06 0.03
N ILE A 239 -20.68 -0.58 -0.63
CA ILE A 239 -20.50 -1.50 -1.77
C ILE A 239 -19.77 -0.85 -2.95
N GLU A 240 -20.06 0.43 -3.22
CA GLU A 240 -19.41 1.18 -4.30
C GLU A 240 -17.89 1.28 -4.08
N TRP A 241 -17.45 1.58 -2.86
CA TRP A 241 -16.03 1.66 -2.51
C TRP A 241 -15.38 0.28 -2.44
N TRP A 242 -16.08 -0.71 -1.88
CA TRP A 242 -15.59 -2.09 -1.80
C TRP A 242 -15.27 -2.68 -3.17
N ASN A 243 -16.10 -2.41 -4.18
CA ASN A 243 -15.89 -2.93 -5.55
C ASN A 243 -14.54 -2.48 -6.13
N GLU A 244 -14.09 -1.26 -5.80
CA GLU A 244 -12.81 -0.71 -6.25
C GLU A 244 -11.63 -1.41 -5.57
N TYR A 245 -11.75 -1.67 -4.26
CA TYR A 245 -10.78 -2.47 -3.52
C TYR A 245 -10.74 -3.91 -4.01
N GLU A 246 -11.88 -4.54 -4.25
CA GLU A 246 -11.96 -5.90 -4.78
C GLU A 246 -11.32 -5.99 -6.17
N ARG A 247 -11.51 -4.98 -7.04
CA ARG A 247 -10.82 -4.92 -8.33
C ARG A 247 -9.30 -4.86 -8.14
N ALA A 248 -8.80 -4.02 -7.24
CA ALA A 248 -7.38 -3.93 -6.95
C ALA A 248 -6.81 -5.24 -6.36
N LEU A 249 -7.53 -5.88 -5.43
CA LEU A 249 -7.16 -7.17 -4.87
C LEU A 249 -7.07 -8.29 -5.92
N ASN A 250 -7.89 -8.22 -6.96
CA ASN A 250 -7.91 -9.17 -8.06
C ASN A 250 -6.96 -8.81 -9.23
N SER A 251 -6.23 -7.70 -9.14
CA SER A 251 -5.31 -7.26 -10.18
C SER A 251 -4.11 -8.21 -10.33
N SER A 252 -3.80 -8.61 -11.56
CA SER A 252 -2.63 -9.45 -11.86
C SER A 252 -1.30 -8.68 -11.79
N GLU A 253 -1.35 -7.35 -11.80
CA GLU A 253 -0.19 -6.45 -11.75
C GLU A 253 0.39 -6.33 -10.34
N ILE A 254 -0.39 -6.71 -9.32
CA ILE A 254 -0.06 -6.54 -7.91
C ILE A 254 0.26 -7.89 -7.28
N GLU A 255 1.29 -7.91 -6.45
CA GLU A 255 1.57 -8.98 -5.53
C GLU A 255 1.32 -8.48 -4.10
N TRP A 256 0.15 -8.84 -3.57
CA TRP A 256 -0.26 -8.48 -2.21
C TRP A 256 0.47 -9.33 -1.17
N ARG A 257 0.94 -8.69 -0.11
CA ARG A 257 1.71 -9.32 0.96
C ARG A 257 1.25 -8.86 2.33
N GLY A 258 1.44 -9.72 3.33
CA GLY A 258 1.36 -9.33 4.73
C GLY A 258 2.53 -8.41 5.10
N PHE A 259 2.41 -7.68 6.22
CA PHE A 259 3.34 -6.61 6.59
C PHE A 259 4.82 -7.01 6.60
N SER A 260 5.18 -8.12 7.26
CA SER A 260 6.59 -8.56 7.34
C SER A 260 7.14 -8.98 5.98
N GLU A 261 6.35 -9.67 5.16
CA GLU A 261 6.77 -10.13 3.84
C GLU A 261 6.92 -8.95 2.86
N TRP A 262 6.03 -7.95 2.96
CA TRP A 262 6.15 -6.69 2.22
C TRP A 262 7.47 -5.99 2.54
N LEU A 263 7.82 -5.86 3.83
CA LEU A 263 9.08 -5.25 4.27
C LEU A 263 10.32 -6.03 3.80
N GLU A 264 10.28 -7.36 3.77
CA GLU A 264 11.41 -8.20 3.33
C GLU A 264 11.74 -8.01 1.83
N LYS A 265 10.77 -7.55 1.03
CA LYS A 265 10.94 -7.27 -0.39
C LYS A 265 11.33 -5.82 -0.69
N GLN A 266 11.33 -4.98 0.33
CA GLN A 266 11.64 -3.56 0.21
C GLN A 266 13.10 -3.28 0.59
N GLU A 267 13.72 -2.35 -0.12
CA GLU A 267 15.02 -1.80 0.29
C GLU A 267 14.82 -0.56 1.16
N SER A 268 15.39 -0.55 2.37
CA SER A 268 15.38 0.64 3.20
C SER A 268 16.41 1.66 2.72
N ILE A 269 16.00 2.91 2.56
CA ILE A 269 16.86 4.02 2.15
C ILE A 269 17.47 4.64 3.40
N SER A 270 18.79 4.46 3.61
CA SER A 270 19.50 5.03 4.75
C SER A 270 20.01 6.44 4.44
N LEU A 271 19.59 7.44 5.23
CA LEU A 271 19.95 8.85 5.07
C LEU A 271 20.07 9.53 6.44
N PRO A 272 20.88 10.60 6.59
CA PRO A 272 20.76 11.49 7.73
C PRO A 272 19.31 11.98 7.87
N ASN A 273 18.76 12.06 9.09
CA ASN A 273 17.38 12.46 9.32
C ASN A 273 17.03 13.79 8.63
N ALA A 274 17.96 14.76 8.65
CA ALA A 274 17.79 16.06 8.02
C ALA A 274 17.63 16.02 6.48
N GLU A 275 18.04 14.92 5.83
CA GLU A 275 17.93 14.72 4.38
C GLU A 275 16.70 13.90 3.99
N ILE A 276 15.99 13.31 4.96
CA ILE A 276 14.76 12.57 4.69
C ILE A 276 13.66 13.57 4.33
N PRO A 277 13.03 13.45 3.14
CA PRO A 277 11.96 14.36 2.76
C PRO A 277 10.77 14.24 3.71
N ARG A 278 10.13 15.37 4.00
CA ARG A 278 8.92 15.42 4.84
C ARG A 278 7.79 16.08 4.07
N ASN A 279 6.58 15.54 4.24
CA ASN A 279 5.36 16.10 3.71
C ASN A 279 4.45 16.52 4.87
N THR A 280 4.25 17.84 5.02
CA THR A 280 3.37 18.45 6.02
C THR A 280 2.14 19.12 5.41
N GLU A 281 1.90 18.91 4.11
CA GLU A 281 0.76 19.52 3.41
C GLU A 281 -0.55 18.83 3.80
N VAL A 282 -1.42 19.59 4.46
CA VAL A 282 -2.81 19.20 4.78
C VAL A 282 -3.75 20.26 4.22
N LYS A 283 -4.38 19.95 3.08
CA LYS A 283 -5.33 20.84 2.40
C LYS A 283 -6.80 20.58 2.74
N TYR A 284 -7.09 19.54 3.52
CA TYR A 284 -8.44 19.14 3.89
C TYR A 284 -8.55 19.09 5.42
N GLY A 285 -9.17 20.13 6.00
CA GLY A 285 -9.46 20.17 7.44
C GLY A 285 -10.88 19.70 7.76
N LYS A 286 -11.87 20.13 6.98
CA LYS A 286 -13.26 19.68 7.09
C LYS A 286 -13.62 18.87 5.84
N PRO A 287 -14.14 17.63 5.97
CA PRO A 287 -14.62 16.86 4.83
C PRO A 287 -15.71 17.60 4.06
N ILE A 288 -15.63 17.60 2.73
CA ILE A 288 -16.63 18.16 1.80
C ILE A 288 -16.94 17.09 0.73
N PRO A 289 -17.50 15.93 1.11
CA PRO A 289 -17.82 14.88 0.16
C PRO A 289 -18.97 15.29 -0.76
N GLU A 290 -18.98 14.78 -1.99
CA GLU A 290 -20.13 14.94 -2.89
C GLU A 290 -21.35 14.14 -2.39
N LYS A 291 -21.10 12.97 -1.78
CA LYS A 291 -22.11 12.05 -1.23
C LYS A 291 -21.73 11.64 0.20
N ALA A 292 -22.66 11.79 1.15
CA ALA A 292 -22.41 11.42 2.54
C ALA A 292 -22.26 9.89 2.69
N MET A 293 -21.54 9.43 3.71
CA MET A 293 -21.27 7.98 3.88
C MET A 293 -22.55 7.16 4.05
N GLU A 294 -23.57 7.74 4.67
CA GLU A 294 -24.88 7.15 4.95
C GLU A 294 -25.74 7.00 3.69
N ASP A 295 -25.41 7.75 2.63
CA ASP A 295 -26.13 7.70 1.35
C ASP A 295 -25.58 6.61 0.41
N TYR A 296 -24.46 5.97 0.77
CA TYR A 296 -23.95 4.81 0.03
C TYR A 296 -24.64 3.52 0.48
N ASP A 297 -24.94 2.65 -0.48
CA ASP A 297 -25.49 1.34 -0.18
C ASP A 297 -24.47 0.51 0.63
N PRO A 298 -24.89 -0.16 1.72
CA PRO A 298 -24.01 -1.05 2.46
C PRO A 298 -23.70 -2.30 1.63
N ILE A 299 -22.57 -2.94 1.92
CA ILE A 299 -22.28 -4.29 1.44
C ILE A 299 -23.41 -5.23 1.91
N PRO A 300 -23.97 -6.10 1.05
CA PRO A 300 -25.05 -7.01 1.43
C PRO A 300 -24.72 -7.82 2.70
N GLY A 301 -25.62 -7.80 3.69
CA GLY A 301 -25.42 -8.43 4.99
C GLY A 301 -24.75 -7.54 6.06
N LEU A 302 -24.39 -6.28 5.73
CA LEU A 302 -23.94 -5.26 6.67
C LEU A 302 -24.98 -4.13 6.83
N GLU A 303 -26.28 -4.45 6.66
CA GLU A 303 -27.33 -3.44 6.76
C GLU A 303 -27.31 -2.77 8.15
N GLU A 304 -27.44 -1.44 8.17
CA GLU A 304 -27.41 -0.69 9.42
C GLU A 304 -28.66 -1.01 10.26
N GLU A 305 -28.46 -1.60 11.44
CA GLU A 305 -29.50 -1.56 12.47
C GLU A 305 -29.72 -0.09 12.86
N LYS A 306 -30.83 0.50 12.41
CA LYS A 306 -31.23 1.90 12.67
C LYS A 306 -31.40 2.29 14.15
N ASN A 307 -30.98 1.45 15.11
CA ASN A 307 -31.29 1.59 16.53
C ASN A 307 -30.08 1.66 17.47
N HIS A 308 -28.86 1.87 16.98
CA HIS A 308 -27.78 2.33 17.84
C HIS A 308 -27.45 3.78 17.48
N GLU A 309 -28.09 4.72 18.19
CA GLU A 309 -27.47 6.01 18.46
C GLU A 309 -26.09 5.70 19.06
N SER A 310 -25.05 5.80 18.22
CA SER A 310 -23.69 5.84 18.73
C SER A 310 -23.64 7.12 19.57
N SER A 311 -23.57 6.98 20.89
CA SER A 311 -23.43 8.10 21.82
C SER A 311 -22.05 8.77 21.74
N PHE A 312 -21.36 8.67 20.58
CA PHE A 312 -20.20 9.47 20.29
C PHE A 312 -20.71 10.86 19.95
N SER A 313 -20.41 11.82 20.84
CA SER A 313 -20.71 13.22 20.60
C SER A 313 -20.20 13.61 19.22
N GLU A 314 -21.02 14.33 18.46
CA GLU A 314 -20.67 14.87 17.14
C GLU A 314 -19.40 15.75 17.18
N GLU A 315 -18.92 16.12 18.38
CA GLU A 315 -17.68 16.86 18.61
C GLU A 315 -16.40 16.09 18.30
N LEU A 316 -16.45 14.76 18.09
CA LEU A 316 -15.26 13.92 17.83
C LEU A 316 -15.25 13.25 16.43
N LYS A 317 -16.26 13.53 15.59
CA LYS A 317 -16.35 13.01 14.19
C LYS A 317 -15.68 13.92 13.17
N CYS A 318 -15.24 15.10 13.57
CA CYS A 318 -14.37 15.96 12.80
C CYS A 318 -13.26 16.38 13.73
N PHE A 319 -12.07 15.81 13.55
CA PHE A 319 -10.72 16.36 13.67
C PHE A 319 -9.77 15.17 13.60
#